data_AF-A0A945HYE7-F1
#
_entry.id   AF-A0A945HYE7-F1
#
_cell.length_a   1.000
_cell.length_b   1.000
_cell.length_c   1.000
_cell.angle_alpha   90.00
_cell.angle_beta   90.00
_cell.angle_gamma   90.00
#
_symmetry.space_group_name_H-M   'P 1'
#
loop_
_entity.id
_entity.type
_entity.pdbx_description
1 polymer ?
#
loop_
_entity_poly.entity_id
_entity_poly.type
_entity_poly.pdbx_seq_one_letter_code
_entity_poly.pdbx_strand_id
1 'polypeptide(L)'
;MILKKINFFIVALFLCVNSSAQIDQYQSDIIKLLNSNGTIEKYDFEYEKTIVSLRVRVASESTPQSFWDNFSEGKKESIDELIAILAFAYRKHFSHDEIKEWYSYYSSSAANKLTKKQEFSSEEKEISIDFATSALAQKVNIKQKDFDMDAEKIAREWKRELFMEGMGALAKSGYTK
;
A
#
# COMPACT_ATOMS: atom_id res chain seq x y z
N MET A 1 59.15 -4.26 38.04
CA MET A 1 57.83 -3.81 38.51
C MET A 1 56.84 -4.04 37.38
N ILE A 2 56.30 -5.25 37.30
CA ILE A 2 54.89 -5.60 37.54
C ILE A 2 53.93 -4.98 36.51
N LEU A 3 53.52 -5.86 35.58
CA LEU A 3 52.22 -6.01 34.92
C LEU A 3 51.31 -4.78 34.81
N LYS A 4 50.83 -4.54 33.58
CA LYS A 4 49.39 -4.57 33.28
C LYS A 4 49.15 -5.04 31.83
N LYS A 5 48.71 -6.30 31.71
CA LYS A 5 47.94 -6.80 30.57
C LYS A 5 46.56 -6.13 30.61
N ILE A 6 46.13 -5.50 29.51
CA ILE A 6 44.74 -5.14 29.21
C ILE A 6 44.56 -5.47 27.72
N ASN A 7 44.05 -6.67 27.44
CA ASN A 7 42.71 -6.95 26.88
C ASN A 7 42.46 -6.20 25.56
N PHE A 8 42.58 -6.88 24.41
CA PHE A 8 41.57 -7.76 23.78
C PHE A 8 40.41 -6.96 23.17
N PHE A 9 40.28 -7.09 21.84
CA PHE A 9 39.07 -6.87 21.02
C PHE A 9 38.44 -5.47 21.02
N ILE A 10 38.89 -4.58 20.14
CA ILE A 10 37.98 -3.60 19.48
C ILE A 10 38.52 -3.28 18.07
N VAL A 11 38.45 -4.24 17.14
CA VAL A 11 38.53 -3.94 15.68
C VAL A 11 37.55 -4.87 14.94
N ALA A 12 36.27 -4.80 15.31
CA ALA A 12 35.21 -5.50 14.61
C ALA A 12 33.88 -4.80 14.88
N LEU A 13 33.67 -3.56 14.39
CA LEU A 13 32.33 -2.98 14.28
C LEU A 13 32.32 -1.70 13.41
N PHE A 14 32.73 -1.80 12.14
CA PHE A 14 32.42 -0.76 11.14
C PHE A 14 32.04 -1.37 9.78
N LEU A 15 31.35 -2.51 9.81
CA LEU A 15 30.40 -2.84 8.75
C LEU A 15 29.05 -2.29 9.20
N CYS A 16 28.91 -0.96 9.14
CA CYS A 16 27.59 -0.35 9.13
C CYS A 16 26.85 -0.97 7.95
N VAL A 17 25.92 -1.83 8.29
CA VAL A 17 24.88 -2.36 7.42
C VAL A 17 24.29 -1.23 6.59
N ASN A 18 24.75 -1.07 5.36
CA ASN A 18 23.94 -0.49 4.29
C ASN A 18 22.90 -1.55 3.89
N SER A 19 22.06 -1.96 4.83
CA SER A 19 20.77 -2.54 4.45
C SER A 19 19.87 -1.36 4.13
N SER A 20 20.09 -0.77 2.95
CA SER A 20 18.97 -0.17 2.24
C SER A 20 17.86 -1.22 2.30
N ALA A 21 16.69 -0.86 2.82
CA ALA A 21 15.49 -1.68 2.69
C ALA A 21 15.17 -1.75 1.20
N GLN A 22 15.96 -2.52 0.45
CA GLN A 22 15.84 -2.67 -0.97
C GLN A 22 14.57 -3.47 -1.16
N ILE A 23 13.57 -2.85 -1.79
CA ILE A 23 12.36 -3.54 -2.23
C ILE A 23 12.85 -4.76 -3.01
N ASP A 24 12.66 -5.94 -2.43
CA ASP A 24 13.04 -7.17 -3.13
C ASP A 24 12.09 -7.39 -4.32
N GLN A 25 12.49 -8.24 -5.26
CA GLN A 25 11.71 -8.48 -6.48
C GLN A 25 10.28 -8.92 -6.16
N TYR A 26 10.10 -9.64 -5.05
CA TYR A 26 8.81 -10.13 -4.62
C TYR A 26 7.90 -8.98 -4.17
N GLN A 27 8.39 -8.10 -3.30
CA GLN A 27 7.69 -6.89 -2.90
C GLN A 27 7.36 -6.01 -4.13
N SER A 28 8.32 -5.84 -5.05
CA SER A 28 8.10 -5.07 -6.28
C SER A 28 6.97 -5.64 -7.14
N ASP A 29 6.90 -6.96 -7.30
CA ASP A 29 5.87 -7.60 -8.12
C ASP A 29 4.48 -7.53 -7.47
N ILE A 30 4.40 -7.55 -6.13
CA ILE A 30 3.14 -7.29 -5.42
C ILE A 30 2.68 -5.85 -5.65
N ILE A 31 3.58 -4.87 -5.57
CA ILE A 31 3.24 -3.47 -5.83
C ILE A 31 2.71 -3.29 -7.27
N LYS A 32 3.31 -3.96 -8.26
CA LYS A 32 2.79 -3.97 -9.64
C LYS A 32 1.39 -4.56 -9.73
N LEU A 33 1.14 -5.67 -9.03
CA LEU A 33 -0.20 -6.27 -8.92
C LEU A 33 -1.21 -5.26 -8.37
N LEU A 34 -0.89 -4.61 -7.24
CA LEU A 34 -1.75 -3.62 -6.60
C LEU A 34 -2.04 -2.41 -7.49
N ASN A 35 -1.06 -1.98 -8.29
CA ASN A 35 -1.25 -0.93 -9.29
C ASN A 35 -2.17 -1.40 -10.43
N SER A 36 -2.04 -2.65 -10.87
CA SER A 36 -2.84 -3.17 -11.99
C SER A 36 -4.30 -3.51 -11.64
N ASN A 37 -4.62 -3.72 -10.36
CA ASN A 37 -5.94 -4.22 -9.95
C ASN A 37 -6.88 -3.13 -9.39
N GLY A 38 -6.50 -1.85 -9.50
CA GLY A 38 -7.33 -0.73 -9.03
C GLY A 38 -7.12 -0.32 -7.55
N THR A 39 -6.12 -0.89 -6.87
CA THR A 39 -5.91 -0.61 -5.43
C THR A 39 -5.39 0.80 -5.19
N ILE A 40 -4.54 1.34 -6.07
CA ILE A 40 -4.04 2.71 -5.92
C ILE A 40 -5.19 3.72 -6.06
N GLU A 41 -6.04 3.54 -7.06
CA GLU A 41 -7.21 4.40 -7.32
C GLU A 41 -8.21 4.35 -6.15
N LYS A 42 -8.41 3.16 -5.57
CA LYS A 42 -9.23 3.00 -4.37
C LYS A 42 -8.71 3.86 -3.23
N TYR A 43 -7.40 3.85 -2.95
CA TYR A 43 -6.83 4.60 -1.83
C TYR A 43 -6.60 6.07 -2.13
N ASP A 44 -6.41 6.45 -3.39
CA ASP A 44 -6.50 7.83 -3.85
C ASP A 44 -7.84 8.45 -3.46
N PHE A 45 -8.94 7.74 -3.75
CA PHE A 45 -10.28 8.16 -3.38
C PHE A 45 -10.51 8.20 -1.86
N GLU A 46 -9.98 7.23 -1.11
CA GLU A 46 -10.10 7.22 0.35
C GLU A 46 -9.27 8.32 1.03
N TYR A 47 -8.13 8.73 0.42
CA TYR A 47 -7.38 9.91 0.86
C TYR A 47 -8.25 11.16 0.75
N GLU A 48 -8.85 11.40 -0.42
CA GLU A 48 -9.71 12.58 -0.65
C GLU A 48 -10.90 12.62 0.30
N LYS A 49 -11.54 11.47 0.56
CA LYS A 49 -12.60 11.39 1.57
C LYS A 49 -12.13 11.80 2.96
N THR A 50 -10.90 11.43 3.33
CA THR A 50 -10.31 11.81 4.62
C THR A 50 -10.11 13.33 4.69
N ILE A 51 -9.62 13.95 3.61
CA ILE A 51 -9.49 15.42 3.51
C ILE A 51 -10.85 16.12 3.60
N VAL A 52 -11.87 15.61 2.89
CA VAL A 52 -13.24 16.14 2.99
C VAL A 52 -13.77 16.04 4.42
N SER A 53 -13.52 14.91 5.11
CA SER A 53 -13.91 14.74 6.51
C SER A 53 -13.24 15.78 7.43
N LEU A 54 -11.95 16.05 7.23
CA LEU A 54 -11.21 17.09 7.96
C LEU A 54 -11.80 18.48 7.73
N ARG A 55 -12.05 18.85 6.46
CA ARG A 55 -12.69 20.13 6.09
C ARG A 55 -14.03 20.32 6.79
N VAL A 56 -14.87 19.29 6.79
CA VAL A 56 -16.23 19.37 7.34
C VAL A 56 -16.24 19.35 8.86
N ARG A 57 -15.43 18.49 9.49
CA ARG A 57 -15.54 18.20 10.93
C ARG A 57 -14.60 19.01 11.80
N VAL A 58 -13.45 19.42 11.28
CA VAL A 58 -12.34 19.94 12.10
C VAL A 58 -11.95 21.36 11.70
N ALA A 59 -11.85 21.63 10.40
CA ALA A 59 -11.28 22.88 9.91
C ALA A 59 -12.23 24.08 10.04
N SER A 60 -11.71 25.23 10.47
CA SER A 60 -12.41 26.51 10.42
C SER A 60 -12.83 26.85 8.99
N GLU A 61 -13.97 27.54 8.83
CA GLU A 61 -14.42 28.04 7.53
C GLU A 61 -13.43 29.03 6.89
N SER A 62 -12.58 29.66 7.70
CA SER A 62 -11.52 30.58 7.25
C SER A 62 -10.25 29.89 6.73
N THR A 63 -10.18 28.55 6.74
CA THR A 63 -9.00 27.81 6.30
C THR A 63 -8.75 28.07 4.81
N PRO A 64 -7.60 28.65 4.42
CA PRO A 64 -7.35 28.99 3.02
C PRO A 64 -7.11 27.74 2.17
N GLN A 65 -7.42 27.83 0.88
CA GLN A 65 -7.20 26.73 -0.07
C GLN A 65 -5.72 26.29 -0.11
N SER A 66 -4.79 27.24 0.04
CA SER A 66 -3.35 26.96 0.09
C SER A 66 -2.92 26.02 1.21
N PHE A 67 -3.64 25.99 2.34
CA PHE A 67 -3.37 25.01 3.40
C PHE A 67 -3.63 23.58 2.88
N TRP A 68 -4.74 23.38 2.18
CA TRP A 68 -5.12 22.07 1.65
C TRP A 68 -4.23 21.66 0.48
N ASP A 69 -3.85 22.61 -0.37
CA ASP A 69 -2.95 22.34 -1.49
C ASP A 69 -1.60 21.84 -0.94
N ASN A 70 -1.03 22.54 0.04
CA ASN A 70 0.21 22.16 0.71
C ASN A 70 0.09 20.81 1.44
N PHE A 71 -1.02 20.58 2.16
CA PHE A 71 -1.23 19.31 2.86
C PHE A 71 -1.33 18.13 1.87
N SER A 72 -1.91 18.34 0.69
CA SER A 72 -2.04 17.32 -0.34
C SER A 72 -0.76 17.05 -1.14
N GLU A 73 0.31 17.83 -0.98
CA GLU A 73 1.61 17.54 -1.61
C GLU A 73 2.16 16.18 -1.16
N GLY A 74 1.89 15.77 0.08
CA GLY A 74 2.28 14.47 0.64
C GLY A 74 1.39 13.29 0.22
N LYS A 75 0.31 13.51 -0.56
CA LYS A 75 -0.66 12.47 -0.91
C LYS A 75 -0.01 11.25 -1.55
N LYS A 76 0.87 11.47 -2.53
CA LYS A 76 1.51 10.38 -3.27
C LYS A 76 2.36 9.52 -2.34
N GLU A 77 3.19 10.15 -1.51
CA GLU A 77 4.06 9.45 -0.55
C GLU A 77 3.23 8.64 0.45
N SER A 78 2.19 9.25 1.02
CA SER A 78 1.28 8.57 1.95
C SER A 78 0.60 7.33 1.33
N ILE A 79 0.17 7.41 0.07
CA ILE A 79 -0.40 6.26 -0.64
C ILE A 79 0.67 5.22 -0.95
N ASP A 80 1.85 5.62 -1.43
CA ASP A 80 2.95 4.70 -1.74
C ASP A 80 3.39 3.92 -0.49
N GLU A 81 3.44 4.57 0.68
CA GLU A 81 3.70 3.92 1.98
C GLU A 81 2.62 2.90 2.34
N LEU A 82 1.34 3.27 2.19
CA LEU A 82 0.23 2.33 2.39
C LEU A 82 0.37 1.10 1.47
N ILE A 83 0.67 1.31 0.18
CA ILE A 83 0.83 0.24 -0.80
C ILE A 83 2.00 -0.67 -0.43
N ALA A 84 3.12 -0.11 0.03
CA ALA A 84 4.25 -0.88 0.52
C ALA A 84 3.89 -1.75 1.74
N ILE A 85 3.08 -1.22 2.67
CA ILE A 85 2.64 -1.98 3.84
C ILE A 85 1.64 -3.08 3.45
N LEU A 86 0.69 -2.77 2.55
CA LEU A 86 -0.26 -3.75 2.02
C LEU A 86 0.43 -4.89 1.30
N ALA A 87 1.54 -4.64 0.61
CA ALA A 87 2.29 -5.70 -0.05
C ALA A 87 2.81 -6.76 0.94
N PHE A 88 3.11 -6.42 2.20
CA PHE A 88 3.43 -7.42 3.22
C PHE A 88 2.25 -8.32 3.57
N ALA A 89 1.01 -7.80 3.54
CA ALA A 89 -0.18 -8.63 3.75
C ALA A 89 -0.35 -9.64 2.62
N TYR A 90 -0.15 -9.25 1.36
CA TYR A 90 -0.15 -10.20 0.23
C TYR A 90 0.91 -11.28 0.40
N ARG A 91 2.15 -10.89 0.76
CA ARG A 91 3.27 -11.80 0.98
C ARG A 91 3.02 -12.82 2.10
N LYS A 92 2.17 -12.49 3.07
CA LYS A 92 1.78 -13.41 4.17
C LYS A 92 0.88 -14.55 3.67
N HIS A 93 0.09 -14.31 2.62
CA HIS A 93 -0.98 -15.24 2.19
C HIS A 93 -0.68 -15.96 0.87
N PHE A 94 0.09 -15.32 -0.01
CA PHE A 94 0.39 -15.81 -1.35
C PHE A 94 1.89 -16.03 -1.52
N SER A 95 2.32 -16.88 -2.46
CA SER A 95 3.72 -17.08 -2.84
C SER A 95 4.15 -16.09 -3.94
N HIS A 96 5.44 -16.03 -4.27
CA HIS A 96 5.90 -15.13 -5.36
C HIS A 96 5.37 -15.55 -6.72
N ASP A 97 5.33 -16.85 -7.01
CA ASP A 97 4.81 -17.35 -8.28
C ASP A 97 3.30 -17.13 -8.42
N GLU A 98 2.55 -17.28 -7.33
CA GLU A 98 1.13 -16.93 -7.27
C GLU A 98 0.90 -15.42 -7.55
N ILE A 99 1.75 -14.54 -7.01
CA ILE A 99 1.67 -13.10 -7.32
C ILE A 99 1.96 -12.80 -8.78
N LYS A 100 2.93 -13.49 -9.40
CA LYS A 100 3.22 -13.32 -10.84
C LYS A 100 2.06 -13.80 -11.70
N GLU A 101 1.47 -14.94 -11.37
CA GLU A 101 0.27 -15.46 -12.05
C GLU A 101 -0.88 -14.47 -11.93
N TRP A 102 -1.13 -13.94 -10.72
CA TRP A 102 -2.18 -12.96 -10.50
C TRP A 102 -1.96 -11.67 -11.29
N TYR A 103 -0.72 -11.17 -11.30
CA TYR A 103 -0.34 -9.98 -12.04
C TYR A 103 -0.49 -10.18 -13.55
N SER A 104 -0.14 -11.35 -14.07
CA SER A 104 -0.33 -11.70 -15.47
C SER A 104 -1.81 -11.61 -15.88
N TYR A 105 -2.71 -12.14 -15.04
CA TYR A 105 -4.15 -12.01 -15.28
C TYR A 105 -4.62 -10.55 -15.29
N TYR A 106 -4.28 -9.75 -14.27
CA TYR A 106 -4.70 -8.35 -14.22
C TYR A 106 -4.05 -7.46 -15.29
N SER A 107 -2.91 -7.87 -15.84
CA SER A 107 -2.27 -7.19 -16.97
C SER A 107 -2.89 -7.55 -18.32
N SER A 108 -3.78 -8.56 -18.38
CA SER A 108 -4.44 -8.98 -19.62
C SER A 108 -5.51 -7.99 -20.09
N SER A 109 -5.88 -8.06 -21.38
CA SER A 109 -7.00 -7.28 -21.91
C SER A 109 -8.35 -7.71 -21.31
N ALA A 110 -8.47 -8.99 -20.95
CA ALA A 110 -9.67 -9.56 -20.33
C ALA A 110 -9.98 -8.89 -18.97
N ALA A 111 -8.99 -8.78 -18.08
CA ALA A 111 -9.16 -8.12 -16.79
C ALA A 111 -9.50 -6.62 -16.93
N ASN A 112 -8.87 -5.93 -17.89
CA ASN A 112 -9.16 -4.53 -18.18
C ASN A 112 -10.62 -4.31 -18.65
N LYS A 113 -11.14 -5.20 -19.50
CA LYS A 113 -12.53 -5.13 -19.96
C LYS A 113 -13.55 -5.49 -18.89
N LEU A 114 -13.21 -6.41 -17.99
CA LEU A 114 -14.03 -6.75 -16.83
C LEU A 114 -14.28 -5.50 -15.97
N THR A 115 -13.21 -4.77 -15.63
CA THR A 115 -13.27 -3.52 -14.84
C THR A 115 -14.09 -2.44 -15.53
N LYS A 116 -14.00 -2.35 -16.86
CA LYS A 116 -14.71 -1.35 -17.69
C LYS A 116 -16.12 -1.79 -18.14
N LYS A 117 -16.58 -2.98 -17.73
CA LYS A 117 -17.88 -3.57 -18.15
C LYS A 117 -18.05 -3.63 -19.68
N GLN A 118 -16.96 -3.92 -20.40
CA GLN A 118 -16.96 -4.05 -21.86
C GLN A 118 -17.19 -5.50 -22.30
N GLU A 119 -17.65 -5.71 -23.53
CA GLU A 119 -17.83 -7.05 -24.09
C GLU A 119 -16.49 -7.75 -24.38
N PHE A 120 -16.44 -9.04 -24.09
CA PHE A 120 -15.24 -9.88 -24.24
C PHE A 120 -15.25 -10.58 -25.59
N SER A 121 -14.08 -10.67 -26.23
CA SER A 121 -13.84 -11.62 -27.30
C SER A 121 -13.91 -13.07 -26.78
N SER A 122 -13.97 -14.05 -27.68
CA SER A 122 -13.93 -15.47 -27.29
C SER A 122 -12.62 -15.82 -26.55
N GLU A 123 -11.49 -15.29 -27.01
CA GLU A 123 -10.17 -15.49 -26.38
C GLU A 123 -10.11 -14.87 -24.97
N GLU A 124 -10.70 -13.68 -24.78
CA GLU A 124 -10.74 -13.01 -23.47
C GLU A 124 -11.65 -13.73 -22.47
N LYS A 125 -12.72 -14.40 -22.95
CA LYS A 125 -13.56 -15.27 -22.13
C LYS A 125 -12.78 -16.49 -21.67
N GLU A 126 -12.00 -17.10 -22.55
CA GLU A 126 -11.15 -18.26 -22.21
C GLU A 126 -10.13 -17.89 -21.14
N ILE A 127 -9.37 -16.79 -21.31
CA ILE A 127 -8.44 -16.27 -20.29
C ILE A 127 -9.13 -16.06 -18.93
N SER A 128 -10.36 -15.55 -18.93
CA SER A 128 -11.13 -15.31 -17.70
C SER A 128 -11.61 -16.60 -17.03
N ILE A 129 -12.02 -17.60 -17.81
CA ILE A 129 -12.43 -18.92 -17.31
C ILE A 129 -11.22 -19.68 -16.76
N ASP A 130 -10.10 -19.65 -17.48
CA ASP A 130 -8.85 -20.29 -17.06
C ASP A 130 -8.38 -19.73 -15.72
N PHE A 131 -8.35 -18.40 -15.57
CA PHE A 131 -8.03 -17.79 -14.29
C PHE A 131 -9.06 -18.16 -13.21
N ALA A 132 -10.35 -18.08 -13.48
CA ALA A 132 -11.39 -18.37 -12.50
C ALA A 132 -11.39 -19.82 -11.99
N THR A 133 -10.86 -20.76 -12.79
CA THR A 133 -10.73 -22.18 -12.44
C THR A 133 -9.35 -22.56 -11.89
N SER A 134 -8.39 -21.63 -11.90
CA SER A 134 -7.03 -21.84 -11.41
C SER A 134 -6.97 -22.17 -9.91
N ALA A 135 -5.89 -22.85 -9.50
CA ALA A 135 -5.59 -23.09 -8.10
C ALA A 135 -5.42 -21.77 -7.31
N LEU A 136 -4.86 -20.74 -7.95
CA LEU A 136 -4.73 -19.42 -7.37
C LEU A 136 -6.09 -18.80 -7.05
N ALA A 137 -7.04 -18.79 -7.99
CA ALA A 137 -8.37 -18.22 -7.75
C ALA A 137 -9.12 -18.95 -6.63
N GLN A 138 -9.00 -20.29 -6.58
CA GLN A 138 -9.55 -21.06 -5.46
C GLN A 138 -8.91 -20.67 -4.13
N LYS A 139 -7.59 -20.52 -4.09
CA LYS A 139 -6.86 -20.09 -2.89
C LYS A 139 -7.26 -18.68 -2.46
N VAL A 140 -7.36 -17.74 -3.40
CA VAL A 140 -7.84 -16.37 -3.13
C VAL A 140 -9.22 -16.43 -2.47
N ASN A 141 -10.16 -17.20 -3.00
CA ASN A 141 -11.49 -17.36 -2.40
C ASN A 141 -11.44 -17.96 -0.98
N ILE A 142 -10.60 -18.98 -0.75
CA ILE A 142 -10.43 -19.61 0.58
C ILE A 142 -9.81 -18.64 1.58
N LYS A 143 -8.81 -17.86 1.15
CA LYS A 143 -8.05 -16.93 1.99
C LYS A 143 -8.65 -15.54 2.08
N GLN A 144 -9.70 -15.25 1.30
CA GLN A 144 -10.24 -13.91 1.11
C GLN A 144 -10.52 -13.22 2.43
N LYS A 145 -11.24 -13.88 3.34
CA LYS A 145 -11.56 -13.31 4.66
C LYS A 145 -10.31 -12.93 5.46
N ASP A 146 -9.32 -13.83 5.55
CA ASP A 146 -8.11 -13.58 6.35
C ASP A 146 -7.24 -12.48 5.74
N PHE A 147 -7.07 -12.52 4.41
CA PHE A 147 -6.34 -11.53 3.64
C PHE A 147 -7.01 -10.14 3.72
N ASP A 148 -8.33 -10.08 3.54
CA ASP A 148 -9.12 -8.84 3.63
C ASP A 148 -9.05 -8.25 5.04
N MET A 149 -9.12 -9.08 6.09
CA MET A 149 -8.97 -8.61 7.47
C MET A 149 -7.61 -7.96 7.73
N ASP A 150 -6.52 -8.54 7.23
CA ASP A 150 -5.18 -7.96 7.35
C ASP A 150 -5.07 -6.65 6.57
N ALA A 151 -5.52 -6.62 5.31
CA ALA A 151 -5.48 -5.44 4.45
C ALA A 151 -6.35 -4.30 4.99
N GLU A 152 -7.54 -4.60 5.49
CA GLU A 152 -8.43 -3.63 6.12
C GLU A 152 -7.85 -3.05 7.40
N LYS A 153 -7.15 -3.87 8.21
CA LYS A 153 -6.51 -3.36 9.43
C LYS A 153 -5.45 -2.31 9.08
N ILE A 154 -4.62 -2.60 8.08
CA ILE A 154 -3.62 -1.66 7.55
C ILE A 154 -4.30 -0.38 7.05
N ALA A 155 -5.31 -0.50 6.19
CA ALA A 155 -6.03 0.65 5.63
C ALA A 155 -6.75 1.48 6.69
N ARG A 156 -7.32 0.86 7.73
CA ARG A 156 -7.95 1.57 8.85
C ARG A 156 -6.95 2.37 9.65
N GLU A 157 -5.76 1.79 9.91
CA GLU A 157 -4.69 2.48 10.63
C GLU A 157 -4.18 3.68 9.85
N TRP A 158 -3.85 3.49 8.57
CA TRP A 158 -3.42 4.58 7.69
C TRP A 158 -4.43 5.72 7.63
N LYS A 159 -5.73 5.43 7.47
CA LYS A 159 -6.77 6.48 7.49
C LYS A 159 -6.84 7.21 8.83
N ARG A 160 -6.66 6.50 9.94
CA ARG A 160 -6.64 7.10 11.28
C ARG A 160 -5.45 8.03 11.41
N GLU A 161 -4.26 7.60 11.02
CA GLU A 161 -3.04 8.39 11.07
C GLU A 161 -3.15 9.64 10.20
N LEU A 162 -3.59 9.51 8.94
CA LEU A 162 -3.82 10.63 8.03
C LEU A 162 -4.80 11.66 8.61
N PHE A 163 -5.90 11.21 9.21
CA PHE A 163 -6.85 12.10 9.87
C PHE A 163 -6.21 12.82 11.06
N MET A 164 -5.47 12.11 11.90
CA MET A 164 -4.79 12.69 13.06
C MET A 164 -3.70 13.70 12.65
N GLU A 165 -2.96 13.42 11.59
CA GLU A 165 -1.97 14.32 11.03
C GLU A 165 -2.62 15.61 10.54
N GLY A 166 -3.71 15.51 9.76
CA GLY A 166 -4.46 16.67 9.30
C GLY A 166 -5.06 17.50 10.43
N MET A 167 -5.61 16.85 11.46
CA MET A 167 -6.04 17.54 12.69
C MET A 167 -4.89 18.32 13.33
N GLY A 168 -3.73 17.69 13.47
CA GLY A 168 -2.53 18.31 14.05
C GLY A 168 -2.04 19.50 13.22
N ALA A 169 -2.04 19.37 11.89
CA ALA A 169 -1.63 20.45 10.97
C ALA A 169 -2.59 21.65 11.05
N LEU A 170 -3.91 21.40 11.10
CA LEU A 170 -4.92 22.44 11.29
C LEU A 170 -4.73 23.16 12.64
N ALA A 171 -4.55 22.40 13.73
CA ALA A 171 -4.39 22.97 15.07
C ALA A 171 -3.14 23.85 15.17
N LYS A 172 -2.00 23.37 14.65
CA LYS A 172 -0.74 24.12 14.61
C LYS A 172 -0.86 25.42 13.80
N SER A 173 -1.71 25.42 12.79
CA SER A 173 -1.92 26.57 11.90
C SER A 173 -3.03 27.51 12.39
N GLY A 174 -3.68 27.21 13.51
CA GLY A 174 -4.80 28.02 14.04
C GLY A 174 -6.09 27.90 13.22
N TYR A 175 -6.24 26.81 12.47
CA TYR A 175 -7.36 26.57 11.55
C TYR A 175 -8.33 25.50 12.06
N THR A 176 -8.34 25.18 13.35
CA THR A 176 -9.39 24.34 13.96
C THR A 176 -10.62 25.18 14.31
N LYS A 177 -11.81 24.59 14.18
CA LYS A 177 -13.07 25.15 14.70
C LYS A 177 -13.06 25.30 16.22
#